data_AF-A0A2W7MLD8-F1
#
_entry.id   AF-A0A2W7MLD8-F1
#
_cell.length_a   1.000
_cell.length_b   1.000
_cell.length_c   1.000
_cell.angle_alpha   90.00
_cell.angle_beta   90.00
_cell.angle_gamma   90.00
#
_symmetry.space_group_name_H-M   'P 1'
#
loop_
_entity.id
_entity.type
_entity.pdbx_description
1 polymer ?
#
loop_
_entity_poly.entity_id
_entity_poly.type
_entity_poly.pdbx_seq_one_letter_code
_entity_poly.pdbx_strand_id
1 'polypeptide(L)'
;MKLVTTLFLKLAVIFIGITVLALCIFLVPHMANFVAKLYLNIAPMKYLIFIVMYGATVPFYFALYEAFNYLRYIDENTAFSELSVKALKNIKCCAITISGLYVLGLPLFHFIAKKVDPPIVLMGLIIILPLW
;
A
#
# COMPACT_ATOMS: atom_id res chain seq x y z
N MET A 1 -27.59 2.93 -16.86
CA MET A 1 -26.15 2.97 -17.19
C MET A 1 -25.22 3.16 -15.97
N LYS A 2 -25.65 3.71 -14.82
CA LYS A 2 -24.77 3.95 -13.66
C LYS A 2 -24.31 2.70 -12.88
N LEU A 3 -25.16 1.67 -12.75
CA LEU A 3 -24.86 0.42 -12.02
C LEU A 3 -23.77 -0.46 -12.66
N VAL A 4 -23.59 -0.37 -13.99
CA VAL A 4 -22.59 -1.20 -14.69
C VAL A 4 -21.18 -0.66 -14.44
N THR A 5 -21.02 0.67 -14.37
CA THR A 5 -19.74 1.33 -14.16
C THR A 5 -19.20 1.11 -12.75
N THR A 6 -20.09 1.08 -11.75
CA THR A 6 -19.73 0.84 -10.35
C THR A 6 -19.39 -0.63 -10.06
N LEU A 7 -20.05 -1.58 -10.73
CA LEU A 7 -19.66 -2.99 -10.67
C LEU A 7 -18.25 -3.23 -11.20
N PHE A 8 -17.91 -2.60 -12.34
CA PHE A 8 -16.54 -2.65 -12.87
C PHE A 8 -15.52 -2.07 -11.87
N LEU A 9 -15.85 -0.94 -11.23
CA LEU A 9 -14.95 -0.32 -10.27
C LEU A 9 -14.79 -1.16 -8.99
N LYS A 10 -15.87 -1.80 -8.50
CA LYS A 10 -15.79 -2.75 -7.37
C LYS A 10 -14.89 -3.95 -7.68
N LEU A 11 -15.01 -4.51 -8.88
CA LEU A 11 -14.12 -5.58 -9.36
C LEU A 11 -12.66 -5.10 -9.42
N ALA A 12 -12.42 -3.89 -9.93
CA ALA A 12 -11.08 -3.31 -9.97
C ALA A 12 -10.49 -3.13 -8.56
N VAL A 13 -11.27 -2.65 -7.59
CA VAL A 13 -10.87 -2.51 -6.17
C VAL A 13 -10.46 -3.85 -5.58
N ILE A 14 -11.23 -4.91 -5.82
CA ILE A 14 -10.89 -6.27 -5.37
C ILE A 14 -9.59 -6.75 -6.02
N PHE A 15 -9.45 -6.51 -7.33
CA PHE A 15 -8.26 -6.92 -8.08
C PHE A 15 -6.98 -6.21 -7.60
N ILE A 16 -7.07 -4.90 -7.30
CA ILE A 16 -6.00 -4.13 -6.67
C ILE A 16 -5.64 -4.75 -5.31
N GLY A 17 -6.64 -5.04 -4.47
CA GLY A 17 -6.43 -5.68 -3.18
C GLY A 17 -5.67 -7.01 -3.28
N ILE A 18 -6.09 -7.90 -4.19
CA ILE A 18 -5.43 -9.19 -4.42
C ILE A 18 -3.99 -9.01 -4.92
N THR A 19 -3.79 -8.08 -5.85
CA THR A 19 -2.46 -7.78 -6.42
C THR A 19 -1.50 -7.32 -5.33
N VAL A 20 -1.94 -6.41 -4.44
CA VAL A 20 -1.14 -5.94 -3.31
C VAL A 20 -0.88 -7.07 -2.31
N LEU A 21 -1.84 -7.97 -2.08
CA LEU A 21 -1.67 -9.11 -1.17
C LEU A 21 -0.59 -10.07 -1.67
N ALA A 22 -0.63 -10.38 -2.97
CA ALA A 22 0.40 -11.17 -3.62
C ALA A 22 1.78 -10.49 -3.51
N LEU A 23 1.85 -9.19 -3.79
CA LEU A 23 3.07 -8.39 -3.61
C LEU A 23 3.58 -8.46 -2.16
N CYS A 24 2.70 -8.31 -1.16
CA CYS A 24 3.10 -8.41 0.25
C CYS A 24 3.69 -9.79 0.60
N ILE A 25 3.12 -10.88 0.06
CA ILE A 25 3.57 -12.24 0.35
C ILE A 25 4.88 -12.58 -0.38
N PHE A 26 5.07 -12.13 -1.62
CA PHE A 26 6.28 -12.46 -2.40
C PHE A 26 7.41 -11.46 -2.19
N LEU A 27 7.11 -10.16 -2.21
CA LEU A 27 8.11 -9.08 -2.23
C LEU A 27 8.69 -8.80 -0.85
N VAL A 28 7.86 -8.74 0.20
CA VAL A 28 8.33 -8.39 1.55
C VAL A 28 9.35 -9.41 2.12
N PRO A 29 9.12 -10.74 2.07
CA PRO A 29 10.13 -11.68 2.54
C PRO A 29 11.37 -11.71 1.64
N HIS A 30 11.23 -11.48 0.33
CA HIS A 30 12.36 -11.37 -0.58
C HIS A 30 13.26 -10.18 -0.20
N MET A 31 12.65 -9.00 0.01
CA MET A 31 13.34 -7.80 0.47
C MET A 31 13.98 -7.98 1.84
N ALA A 32 13.26 -8.61 2.79
CA ALA A 32 13.79 -8.85 4.13
C ALA A 32 15.00 -9.82 4.12
N ASN A 33 14.95 -10.88 3.30
CA ASN A 33 16.07 -11.80 3.14
C ASN A 33 17.26 -11.13 2.44
N PHE A 34 17.01 -10.27 1.46
CA PHE A 34 18.04 -9.52 0.77
C PHE A 34 18.78 -8.57 1.71
N VAL A 35 18.03 -7.80 2.52
CA VAL A 35 18.63 -6.91 3.53
C VAL A 35 19.35 -7.69 4.64
N ALA A 36 18.83 -8.85 5.05
CA ALA A 36 19.53 -9.70 6.01
C ALA A 36 20.87 -10.24 5.48
N LYS A 37 20.98 -10.55 4.18
CA LYS A 37 22.25 -10.94 3.55
C LYS A 37 23.22 -9.76 3.43
N LEU A 38 22.71 -8.57 3.11
CA LEU A 38 23.52 -7.36 2.92
C LEU A 38 24.06 -6.81 4.25
N TYR A 39 23.27 -6.95 5.32
CA TYR A 39 23.62 -6.56 6.68
C TYR A 39 23.64 -7.79 7.59
N LEU A 40 24.64 -8.65 7.38
CA LEU A 40 24.91 -9.91 8.09
C LEU A 40 24.95 -9.80 9.64
N ASN A 41 24.91 -8.59 10.22
CA ASN A 41 25.06 -8.36 11.66
C ASN A 41 24.04 -7.38 12.29
N ILE A 42 22.99 -6.97 11.55
CA ILE A 42 22.00 -5.99 12.06
C ILE A 42 20.59 -6.61 12.12
N ALA A 43 20.35 -7.40 13.16
CA ALA A 43 19.03 -7.96 13.47
C ALA A 43 17.85 -6.95 13.44
N PRO A 44 17.97 -5.68 13.92
CA PRO A 44 16.82 -4.77 13.93
C PRO A 44 16.42 -4.22 12.55
N MET A 45 17.31 -4.22 11.55
CA MET A 45 16.99 -3.74 10.19
C MET A 45 15.89 -4.56 9.52
N LYS A 46 15.90 -5.88 9.73
CA LYS A 46 14.86 -6.79 9.23
C LYS A 46 13.50 -6.41 9.82
N TYR A 47 13.42 -6.25 11.14
CA TYR A 47 12.18 -5.89 11.82
C TYR A 47 11.64 -4.53 11.40
N LEU A 48 12.52 -3.54 11.17
CA LEU A 48 12.12 -2.21 10.67
C LEU A 48 11.43 -2.29 9.29
N ILE A 49 11.96 -3.09 8.36
CA ILE A 49 11.34 -3.27 7.04
C ILE A 49 9.99 -3.97 7.16
N PHE A 50 9.89 -5.00 8.01
CA PHE A 50 8.62 -5.67 8.28
C PHE A 50 7.59 -4.67 8.85
N ILE A 51 7.98 -3.84 9.82
CA ILE A 51 7.10 -2.84 10.43
C ILE A 51 6.64 -1.80 9.42
N VAL A 52 7.54 -1.27 8.58
CA VAL A 52 7.19 -0.25 7.59
C VAL A 52 6.29 -0.83 6.48
N MET A 53 6.64 -2.00 5.95
CA MET A 53 5.88 -2.63 4.86
C MET A 53 4.51 -3.13 5.34
N TYR A 54 4.47 -4.01 6.35
CA TYR A 54 3.20 -4.56 6.87
C TYR A 54 2.39 -3.50 7.62
N GLY A 55 3.04 -2.53 8.25
CA GLY A 55 2.37 -1.40 8.90
C GLY A 55 1.63 -0.52 7.90
N ALA A 56 2.15 -0.32 6.69
CA ALA A 56 1.46 0.39 5.61
C ALA A 56 0.33 -0.44 4.98
N THR A 57 0.46 -1.77 5.00
CA THR A 57 -0.55 -2.69 4.45
C THR A 57 -1.90 -2.59 5.17
N VAL A 58 -1.90 -2.37 6.48
CA VAL A 58 -3.13 -2.25 7.29
C VAL A 58 -4.01 -1.06 6.85
N PRO A 59 -3.53 0.21 6.86
CA PRO A 59 -4.32 1.34 6.40
C PRO A 59 -4.65 1.26 4.90
N PHE A 60 -3.84 0.56 4.09
CA PHE A 60 -4.15 0.33 2.67
C PHE A 60 -5.39 -0.55 2.47
N TYR A 61 -5.48 -1.70 3.14
CA TYR A 61 -6.67 -2.54 3.07
C TYR A 61 -7.90 -1.86 3.69
N PHE A 62 -7.71 -1.07 4.74
CA PHE A 62 -8.79 -0.27 5.30
C PHE A 62 -9.32 0.77 4.31
N ALA A 63 -8.43 1.45 3.58
CA ALA A 63 -8.81 2.38 2.52
C ALA A 63 -9.55 1.69 1.37
N LEU A 64 -9.13 0.49 0.97
CA LEU A 64 -9.83 -0.33 -0.03
C LEU A 64 -11.25 -0.69 0.41
N TYR A 65 -11.42 -1.06 1.68
CA TYR A 65 -12.74 -1.35 2.24
C TYR A 65 -13.66 -0.12 2.21
N GLU A 66 -13.16 1.04 2.64
CA GLU A 66 -13.90 2.30 2.58
C GLU A 66 -14.22 2.71 1.13
N ALA A 67 -13.30 2.47 0.18
CA ALA A 67 -13.53 2.72 -1.24
C ALA A 67 -14.66 1.84 -1.80
N PHE A 68 -14.71 0.56 -1.41
CA PHE A 68 -15.82 -0.34 -1.77
C PHE A 68 -17.15 0.13 -1.19
N ASN A 69 -17.14 0.60 0.06
CA ASN A 69 -18.33 1.14 0.73
C ASN A 69 -18.82 2.43 0.06
N TYR A 70 -17.89 3.31 -0.32
CA TYR A 70 -18.18 4.52 -1.09
C TYR A 70 -18.84 4.20 -2.44
N LEU A 71 -18.33 3.19 -3.14
CA LEU A 71 -18.92 2.66 -4.37
C LEU A 71 -20.35 2.15 -4.16
N ARG A 72 -20.63 1.50 -3.04
CA ARG A 72 -21.98 1.08 -2.67
C ARG A 72 -22.91 2.27 -2.42
N TYR A 73 -22.44 3.32 -1.75
CA TYR A 73 -23.24 4.53 -1.55
C TYR A 73 -23.54 5.25 -2.88
N ILE A 74 -22.62 5.21 -3.84
CA ILE A 74 -22.89 5.73 -5.20
C ILE A 74 -24.00 4.94 -5.89
N ASP A 75 -24.00 3.61 -5.77
CA ASP A 75 -25.05 2.74 -6.32
C ASP A 75 -26.42 3.01 -5.71
N GLU A 76 -26.46 3.28 -4.40
CA GLU A 76 -27.68 3.62 -3.66
C GLU A 76 -28.15 5.08 -3.92
N ASN A 77 -27.50 5.81 -4.85
CA ASN A 77 -27.70 7.25 -5.12
C ASN A 77 -27.47 8.16 -3.89
N THR A 78 -26.77 7.67 -2.87
CA THR A 78 -26.42 8.42 -1.65
C THR A 78 -24.97 8.92 -1.67
N ALA A 79 -24.40 9.14 -2.86
CA ALA A 79 -23.01 9.58 -3.07
C ALA A 79 -22.63 10.89 -2.32
N PHE A 80 -23.60 11.76 -2.06
CA PHE A 80 -23.41 13.02 -1.31
C PHE A 80 -23.94 12.96 0.13
N SER A 81 -24.29 11.77 0.63
CA SER A 81 -24.65 11.56 2.02
C SER A 81 -23.44 11.81 2.93
N GLU A 82 -23.71 12.17 4.19
CA GLU A 82 -22.69 12.28 5.23
C GLU A 82 -21.84 11.00 5.35
N LEU A 83 -22.44 9.83 5.09
CA LEU A 83 -21.75 8.54 5.09
C LEU A 83 -20.66 8.46 4.00
N SER A 84 -20.97 8.95 2.80
CA SER A 84 -20.04 8.97 1.67
C SER A 84 -18.88 9.94 1.91
N VAL A 85 -19.16 11.12 2.48
CA VAL A 85 -18.13 12.08 2.86
C VAL A 85 -17.24 11.53 3.99
N LYS A 86 -17.82 10.80 4.95
CA LYS A 86 -17.07 10.14 6.03
C LYS A 86 -16.15 9.05 5.49
N ALA A 87 -16.63 8.20 4.57
CA ALA A 87 -15.80 7.19 3.91
C ALA A 87 -14.61 7.84 3.18
N LEU A 88 -14.85 8.89 2.41
CA LEU A 88 -13.78 9.61 1.70
C LEU A 88 -12.76 10.25 2.66
N LYS A 89 -13.23 10.79 3.80
CA LYS A 89 -12.35 11.34 4.85
C LYS A 89 -11.48 10.25 5.47
N ASN A 90 -12.02 9.05 5.69
CA ASN A 90 -11.26 7.90 6.19
C ASN A 90 -10.19 7.45 5.18
N ILE A 91 -10.54 7.36 3.89
CA ILE A 91 -9.58 7.05 2.81
C ILE A 91 -8.44 8.07 2.80
N LYS A 92 -8.76 9.37 2.88
CA LYS A 92 -7.75 10.44 2.93
C LYS A 92 -6.85 10.32 4.17
N CYS A 93 -7.42 10.00 5.34
CA CYS A 93 -6.65 9.77 6.56
C CYS A 93 -5.67 8.61 6.38
N CYS A 94 -6.12 7.48 5.81
CA CYS A 94 -5.26 6.33 5.52
C CYS A 94 -4.12 6.70 4.56
N ALA A 95 -4.41 7.46 3.50
CA ALA A 95 -3.40 7.93 2.57
C ALA A 95 -2.32 8.79 3.26
N ILE A 96 -2.72 9.67 4.18
CA ILE A 96 -1.78 10.46 4.99
C ILE A 96 -0.96 9.56 5.92
N THR A 97 -1.57 8.57 6.57
CA THR A 97 -0.86 7.62 7.43
C THR A 97 0.18 6.82 6.65
N ILE A 98 -0.20 6.27 5.49
CA ILE A 98 0.69 5.53 4.60
C ILE A 98 1.85 6.44 4.16
N SER A 99 1.52 7.64 3.67
CA SER A 99 2.52 8.62 3.23
C SER A 99 3.51 8.96 4.34
N GLY A 100 3.03 9.27 5.55
CA GLY A 100 3.88 9.55 6.71
C GLY A 100 4.78 8.37 7.08
N LEU A 101 4.24 7.15 7.05
CA LEU A 101 5.00 5.93 7.36
C LEU A 101 6.13 5.70 6.34
N TYR A 102 5.88 5.95 5.05
CA TYR A 102 6.91 5.86 4.00
C TYR A 102 7.92 7.00 4.06
N VAL A 103 7.51 8.23 4.39
CA VAL A 103 8.43 9.38 4.59
C VAL A 103 9.38 9.12 5.77
N LEU A 104 8.90 8.48 6.83
CA LEU A 104 9.75 8.03 7.94
C LEU A 104 10.64 6.84 7.55
N GLY A 105 10.17 5.96 6.67
CA GLY A 105 10.94 4.84 6.11
C GLY A 105 11.97 5.23 5.05
N LEU A 106 11.82 6.39 4.41
CA LEU A 106 12.67 6.92 3.33
C LEU A 106 14.17 7.00 3.69
N PRO A 107 14.59 7.54 4.85
CA PRO A 107 16.00 7.51 5.25
C PRO A 107 16.54 6.07 5.38
N LEU A 108 15.71 5.15 5.89
CA LEU A 108 16.04 3.71 5.98
C LEU A 108 16.26 3.09 4.59
N PHE A 109 15.36 3.37 3.65
CA PHE A 109 15.50 2.91 2.26
C PHE A 109 16.72 3.51 1.57
N HIS A 110 17.04 4.78 1.83
CA HIS A 110 18.22 5.44 1.26
C HIS A 110 19.54 4.80 1.73
N PHE A 111 19.63 4.42 3.02
CA PHE A 111 20.80 3.70 3.55
C PHE A 111 20.97 2.32 2.91
N ILE A 112 19.87 1.60 2.70
CA ILE A 112 19.89 0.29 2.02
C ILE A 112 20.29 0.48 0.55
N ALA A 113 19.66 1.42 -0.16
CA ALA A 113 19.90 1.67 -1.58
C ALA A 113 21.36 2.04 -1.89
N LYS A 114 22.07 2.71 -0.97
CA LYS A 114 23.50 3.03 -1.14
C LYS A 114 24.42 1.80 -1.16
N LYS A 115 23.97 0.69 -0.58
CA LYS A 115 24.70 -0.59 -0.48
C LYS A 115 24.24 -1.62 -1.50
N VAL A 116 23.16 -1.33 -2.23
CA VAL A 116 22.54 -2.21 -3.23
C VAL A 116 22.85 -1.67 -4.60
N ASP A 117 23.19 -2.53 -5.55
CA ASP A 117 23.47 -2.09 -6.92
C ASP A 117 22.25 -1.34 -7.50
N PRO A 118 22.47 -0.17 -8.15
CA PRO A 118 21.41 0.68 -8.69
C PRO A 118 20.32 -0.05 -9.50
N PRO A 119 20.61 -1.08 -10.33
CA PRO A 119 19.57 -1.78 -11.09
C PRO A 119 18.50 -2.50 -10.23
N ILE A 120 18.84 -3.00 -9.03
CA ILE A 120 17.90 -3.77 -8.19
C ILE A 120 16.95 -2.82 -7.44
N VAL A 121 17.49 -1.68 -6.98
CA VAL A 121 16.69 -0.62 -6.34
C VAL A 121 15.69 -0.01 -7.32
N LEU A 122 16.11 0.18 -8.58
CA LEU A 122 15.25 0.71 -9.63
C LEU A 122 14.08 -0.23 -9.93
N MET A 123 14.32 -1.55 -9.94
CA MET A 123 13.28 -2.56 -10.16
C MET A 123 12.24 -2.58 -9.02
N GLY A 124 12.69 -2.45 -7.77
CA GLY A 124 11.79 -2.28 -6.63
C GLY A 124 10.98 -0.98 -6.69
N LEU A 125 11.63 0.12 -7.07
CA LEU A 125 11.00 1.44 -7.16
C LEU A 125 9.96 1.51 -8.29
N ILE A 126 10.21 0.88 -9.44
CA ILE A 126 9.29 0.80 -10.59
C ILE A 126 8.02 0.00 -10.25
N ILE A 127 8.08 -0.91 -9.27
CA ILE A 127 6.92 -1.68 -8.79
C ILE A 127 6.19 -0.94 -7.65
N ILE A 128 6.89 -0.12 -6.87
CA ILE A 128 6.32 0.71 -5.80
C ILE A 128 5.64 1.97 -6.35
N LEU A 129 6.16 2.57 -7.43
CA LEU A 129 5.62 3.76 -8.10
C LEU A 129 4.17 3.62 -8.60
N PRO A 130 3.73 2.49 -9.19
CA PRO A 130 2.34 2.30 -9.62
C PRO A 130 1.37 1.98 -8.47
N LEU A 131 1.85 1.91 -7.22
CA LEU A 131 1.04 1.56 -6.05
C LEU A 131 0.51 2.78 -5.25
N TRP A 132 0.56 3.97 -5.86
CA TRP A 132 -0.03 5.22 -5.35
C TRP A 132 -1.23 5.65 -6.20
#